data_AF-A0A8B6EGH2-F1
#
_entry.id   AF-A0A8B6EGH2-F1
#
_cell.length_a   1.000
_cell.length_b   1.000
_cell.length_c   1.000
_cell.angle_alpha   90.00
_cell.angle_beta   90.00
_cell.angle_gamma   90.00
#
_symmetry.space_group_name_H-M   'P 1'
#
loop_
_entity.id
_entity.type
_entity.pdbx_description
1 polymer ?
#
loop_
_entity_poly.entity_id
_entity_poly.type
_entity_poly.pdbx_seq_one_letter_code
_entity_poly.pdbx_strand_id
1 'polypeptide(L)'
;MDTSLPNPKKSSITPETKFEPSGYSYIVLCTNDDYSKPPVVYRGDRVIEHFFEDMAIEEEYINDILGEPEPLIMNDEAEQAFQLTTNCEVCQTLFDENVIKVRDHAHHGITRDPRKKDYTNYRLALCQRCNLSLKEPSYIPVLFHNDKPISCIPNNMEKYVSLTIGNRRFLDTCQFLNSSLDTLVKNLSQEGPTHFRQFKKAFPSEDIAKLLLRKNEYCYDYVDCEERLQERQLPSKEAFHNRLTDEPISEIRIIITLLKFGIP
;
A
#
# COMPACT_ATOMS: atom_id res chain seq x y z
N MET A 1 22.39 -41.43 3.64
CA MET A 1 21.99 -42.23 4.81
C MET A 1 22.66 -41.62 6.01
N ASP A 2 21.88 -40.98 6.88
CA ASP A 2 22.02 -41.06 8.34
C ASP A 2 20.93 -40.17 8.95
N THR A 3 19.96 -40.84 9.55
CA THR A 3 18.87 -40.25 10.33
C THR A 3 19.43 -39.75 11.66
N SER A 4 19.28 -38.46 11.96
CA SER A 4 19.47 -37.93 13.31
C SER A 4 18.18 -37.24 13.77
N LEU A 5 17.52 -37.84 14.77
CA LEU A 5 16.39 -37.24 15.48
C LEU A 5 16.92 -36.14 16.43
N PRO A 6 16.19 -35.03 16.61
CA PRO A 6 16.64 -33.91 17.44
C PRO A 6 16.61 -34.22 18.95
N ASN A 7 17.62 -33.72 19.66
CA ASN A 7 17.79 -33.87 21.12
C ASN A 7 16.85 -32.93 21.90
N PRO A 8 15.96 -33.43 22.77
CA PRO A 8 14.91 -32.64 23.43
C PRO A 8 15.38 -31.64 24.50
N LYS A 9 16.70 -31.44 24.70
CA LYS A 9 17.28 -30.53 25.69
C LYS A 9 17.98 -29.29 25.12
N LYS A 10 17.96 -29.09 23.80
CA LYS A 10 18.44 -27.84 23.18
C LYS A 10 17.25 -27.18 22.49
N SER A 11 16.94 -25.93 22.87
CA SER A 11 16.03 -25.08 22.12
C SER A 11 16.55 -24.99 20.68
N SER A 12 15.89 -25.70 19.77
CA SER A 12 16.24 -25.79 18.35
C SER A 12 15.51 -24.69 17.59
N ILE A 13 15.96 -23.45 17.78
CA ILE A 13 15.76 -22.41 16.77
C ILE A 13 17.13 -21.79 16.56
N THR A 14 17.97 -22.46 15.77
CA THR A 14 19.04 -21.78 15.06
C THR A 14 18.36 -20.80 14.10
N PRO A 15 18.62 -19.48 14.17
CA PRO A 15 18.16 -18.57 13.14
C PRO A 15 18.92 -18.92 11.86
N GLU A 16 18.31 -19.69 10.96
CA GLU A 16 18.99 -20.18 9.75
C GLU A 16 19.16 -19.10 8.68
N THR A 17 18.56 -17.92 8.83
CA THR A 17 18.59 -16.86 7.82
C THR A 17 18.77 -15.47 8.45
N LYS A 18 19.90 -14.82 8.14
CA LYS A 18 20.11 -13.39 8.37
C LYS A 18 19.48 -12.66 7.18
N PHE A 19 18.40 -11.91 7.41
CA PHE A 19 17.79 -11.08 6.37
C PHE A 19 18.50 -9.73 6.34
N GLU A 20 19.27 -9.48 5.29
CA GLU A 20 19.78 -8.16 4.95
C GLU A 20 18.88 -7.58 3.84
N PRO A 21 18.26 -6.40 4.06
CA PRO A 21 17.46 -5.75 3.03
C PRO A 21 18.34 -5.41 1.83
N SER A 22 17.90 -5.79 0.63
CA SER A 22 18.61 -5.52 -0.64
C SER A 22 17.96 -4.39 -1.47
N GLY A 23 16.83 -3.86 -1.00
CA GLY A 23 16.13 -2.75 -1.61
C GLY A 23 14.75 -2.51 -1.02
N TYR A 24 14.10 -1.46 -1.49
CA TYR A 24 12.70 -1.16 -1.19
C TYR A 24 12.02 -0.51 -2.40
N SER A 25 10.70 -0.49 -2.35
CA SER A 25 9.91 0.35 -3.24
C SER A 25 8.71 0.92 -2.51
N TYR A 26 8.31 2.13 -2.92
CA TYR A 26 7.11 2.77 -2.40
C TYR A 26 6.45 3.62 -3.50
N ILE A 27 5.21 4.01 -3.25
CA ILE A 27 4.48 4.96 -4.08
C ILE A 27 3.70 5.90 -3.16
N VAL A 28 3.76 7.21 -3.43
CA VAL A 28 2.93 8.20 -2.73
C VAL A 28 1.63 8.37 -3.48
N LEU A 29 0.51 8.16 -2.78
CA LEU A 29 -0.83 8.18 -3.36
C LEU A 29 -1.69 9.27 -2.71
N CYS A 30 -2.37 10.03 -3.54
CA CYS A 30 -3.40 10.99 -3.15
C CYS A 30 -4.67 10.75 -4.00
N THR A 31 -5.83 11.16 -3.49
CA THR A 31 -7.08 11.14 -4.26
C THR A 31 -7.03 12.09 -5.45
N ASN A 32 -6.28 13.20 -5.33
CA ASN A 32 -5.89 14.02 -6.48
C ASN A 32 -4.61 13.45 -7.08
N ASP A 33 -4.68 13.05 -8.35
CA ASP A 33 -3.55 12.44 -9.06
C ASP A 33 -2.37 13.43 -9.20
N ASP A 34 -2.60 14.75 -9.15
CA ASP A 34 -1.54 15.77 -9.22
C ASP A 34 -0.56 15.74 -8.03
N TYR A 35 -1.00 15.21 -6.88
CA TYR A 35 -0.18 15.05 -5.68
C TYR A 35 0.35 13.63 -5.49
N SER A 36 0.02 12.71 -6.41
CA SER A 36 0.59 11.36 -6.41
C SER A 36 1.96 11.38 -7.09
N LYS A 37 2.91 10.60 -6.59
CA LYS A 37 4.25 10.45 -7.19
C LYS A 37 4.38 9.13 -7.94
N PRO A 38 5.25 9.03 -8.96
CA PRO A 38 5.59 7.75 -9.55
C PRO A 38 6.24 6.81 -8.51
N PRO A 39 6.23 5.49 -8.74
CA PRO A 39 6.91 4.55 -7.86
C PRO A 39 8.41 4.85 -7.75
N VAL A 40 8.92 4.81 -6.52
CA VAL A 40 10.36 4.87 -6.22
C VAL A 40 10.84 3.45 -5.97
N VAL A 41 12.01 3.11 -6.51
CA VAL A 41 12.68 1.82 -6.30
C VAL A 41 14.13 2.11 -5.97
N TYR A 42 14.59 1.61 -4.82
CA TYR A 42 15.97 1.68 -4.39
C TYR A 42 16.55 0.28 -4.25
N ARG A 43 17.80 0.10 -4.67
CA ARG A 43 18.62 -1.11 -4.49
C ARG A 43 20.06 -0.69 -4.27
N GLY A 44 20.75 -1.31 -3.32
CA GLY A 44 22.14 -1.01 -3.01
C GLY A 44 22.44 -1.14 -1.52
N ASP A 45 23.57 -0.58 -1.10
CA ASP A 45 23.98 -0.55 0.30
C ASP A 45 23.11 0.36 1.17
N ARG A 46 23.17 0.19 2.50
CA ARG A 46 22.52 1.09 3.48
C ARG A 46 21.01 1.29 3.22
N VAL A 47 20.34 0.25 2.70
CA VAL A 47 18.92 0.26 2.32
C VAL A 47 18.00 0.86 3.37
N ILE A 48 18.20 0.51 4.65
CA ILE A 48 17.36 1.00 5.74
C ILE A 48 17.55 2.51 5.97
N GLU A 49 18.77 3.01 5.83
CA GLU A 49 19.07 4.42 6.04
C GLU A 49 18.47 5.26 4.91
N HIS A 50 18.70 4.86 3.66
CA HIS A 50 18.07 5.48 2.49
C HIS A 50 16.54 5.43 2.56
N PHE A 51 15.97 4.31 3.03
CA PHE A 51 14.53 4.21 3.22
C PHE A 51 13.99 5.28 4.16
N PHE A 52 14.63 5.49 5.32
CA PHE A 52 14.17 6.50 6.27
C PHE A 52 14.44 7.93 5.80
N GLU A 53 15.52 8.16 5.06
CA GLU A 53 15.79 9.44 4.39
C GLU A 53 14.67 9.77 3.38
N ASP A 54 14.34 8.84 2.49
CA ASP A 54 13.24 9.00 1.53
C ASP A 54 11.90 9.23 2.23
N MET A 55 11.60 8.45 3.28
CA MET A 55 10.36 8.64 4.06
C MET A 55 10.29 10.00 4.75
N ALA A 56 11.42 10.61 5.12
CA ALA A 56 11.47 11.96 5.68
C ALA A 56 11.20 13.02 4.62
N ILE A 57 11.78 12.86 3.42
CA ILE A 57 11.51 13.73 2.27
C ILE A 57 10.02 13.68 1.88
N GLU A 58 9.42 12.48 1.86
CA GLU A 58 8.00 12.34 1.57
C GLU A 58 7.11 12.91 2.67
N GLU A 59 7.52 12.80 3.94
CA GLU A 59 6.81 13.42 5.07
C GLU A 59 6.77 14.95 4.93
N GLU A 60 7.89 15.59 4.59
CA GLU A 60 7.96 17.04 4.36
C GLU A 60 7.03 17.46 3.22
N TYR A 61 7.14 16.80 2.06
CA TYR A 61 6.29 17.06 0.89
C TYR A 61 4.78 16.92 1.21
N ILE A 62 4.39 15.86 1.91
CA ILE A 62 2.99 15.63 2.25
C ILE A 62 2.51 16.67 3.27
N ASN A 63 3.33 17.03 4.26
CA ASN A 63 2.98 18.03 5.25
C ASN A 63 2.81 19.43 4.63
N ASP A 64 3.61 19.80 3.63
CA ASP A 64 3.45 21.06 2.90
C ASP A 64 2.08 21.14 2.22
N ILE A 65 1.63 20.04 1.61
CA ILE A 65 0.29 19.96 1.00
C ILE A 65 -0.80 20.00 2.07
N LEU A 66 -0.65 19.24 3.15
CA LEU A 66 -1.66 19.17 4.21
C LEU A 66 -1.75 20.47 5.03
N GLY A 67 -0.67 21.26 5.07
CA GLY A 67 -0.57 22.55 5.75
C GLY A 67 -1.41 23.67 5.12
N GLU A 68 -1.84 23.50 3.87
CA GLU A 68 -2.64 24.48 3.13
C GLU A 68 -4.04 23.91 2.79
N PRO A 69 -4.96 23.85 3.78
CA PRO A 69 -6.30 23.33 3.53
C PRO A 69 -7.09 24.26 2.59
N GLU A 70 -7.74 23.66 1.60
CA GLU A 70 -8.63 24.35 0.68
C GLU A 70 -9.87 24.90 1.43
N PRO A 71 -10.26 26.17 1.21
CA PRO A 71 -11.45 26.72 1.83
C PRO A 71 -12.71 26.06 1.26
N LEU A 72 -13.81 26.11 2.03
CA LEU A 72 -15.12 25.69 1.54
C LEU A 72 -15.53 26.50 0.31
N ILE A 73 -15.88 25.79 -0.77
CA ILE A 73 -16.42 26.32 -2.01
C ILE A 73 -17.79 25.68 -2.22
N MET A 74 -18.83 26.50 -2.24
CA MET A 74 -20.22 26.11 -2.50
C MET A 74 -20.64 26.67 -3.86
N ASN A 75 -21.17 25.80 -4.73
CA ASN A 75 -21.95 26.22 -5.90
C ASN A 75 -23.44 26.32 -5.53
N ASP A 76 -24.26 26.83 -6.44
CA ASP A 76 -25.69 27.04 -6.19
C ASP A 76 -26.42 25.73 -5.90
N GLU A 77 -26.08 24.64 -6.61
CA GLU A 77 -26.67 23.32 -6.39
C GLU A 77 -26.32 22.75 -5.01
N ALA A 78 -25.07 22.88 -4.56
CA ALA A 78 -24.62 22.40 -3.26
C ALA A 78 -25.26 23.20 -2.12
N GLU A 79 -25.43 24.52 -2.28
CA GLU A 79 -26.11 25.32 -1.27
C GLU A 79 -27.59 24.96 -1.19
N GLN A 80 -28.26 24.76 -2.32
CA GLN A 80 -29.64 24.26 -2.34
C GLN A 80 -29.76 22.88 -1.68
N ALA A 81 -28.88 21.94 -2.03
CA ALA A 81 -28.85 20.61 -1.42
C ALA A 81 -28.64 20.71 0.10
N PHE A 82 -27.66 21.51 0.54
CA PHE A 82 -27.45 21.75 1.96
C PHE A 82 -28.71 22.28 2.62
N GLN A 83 -29.35 23.34 2.09
CA GLN A 83 -30.55 23.95 2.70
C GLN A 83 -31.71 22.97 2.82
N LEU A 84 -31.96 22.15 1.79
CA LEU A 84 -33.06 21.18 1.76
C LEU A 84 -32.86 20.00 2.71
N THR A 85 -31.62 19.68 3.09
CA THR A 85 -31.35 18.56 4.01
C THR A 85 -31.82 18.86 5.44
N THR A 86 -32.76 18.06 5.94
CA THR A 86 -33.37 18.22 7.29
C THR A 86 -32.74 17.31 8.35
N ASN A 87 -31.99 16.30 7.95
CA ASN A 87 -31.40 15.30 8.83
C ASN A 87 -29.89 15.17 8.57
N CYS A 88 -29.12 14.90 9.61
CA CYS A 88 -27.69 14.57 9.46
C CYS A 88 -27.53 13.37 8.53
N GLU A 89 -26.75 13.51 7.45
CA GLU A 89 -26.61 12.44 6.45
C GLU A 89 -25.85 11.21 6.96
N VAL A 90 -25.19 11.31 8.12
CA VAL A 90 -24.51 10.18 8.78
C VAL A 90 -25.38 9.53 9.85
N CYS A 91 -25.84 10.28 10.86
CA CYS A 91 -26.57 9.71 11.99
C CYS A 91 -28.09 9.81 11.87
N GLN A 92 -28.60 10.41 10.79
CA GLN A 92 -30.02 10.55 10.45
C GLN A 92 -30.86 11.35 11.46
N THR A 93 -30.23 11.97 12.47
CA THR A 93 -30.89 12.85 13.44
C THR A 93 -31.38 14.13 12.79
N LEU A 94 -32.60 14.56 13.11
CA LEU A 94 -33.17 15.83 12.64
C LEU A 94 -32.33 17.01 13.14
N PHE A 95 -32.13 18.01 12.30
CA PHE A 95 -31.54 19.28 12.70
C PHE A 95 -32.56 20.15 13.45
N ASP A 96 -32.12 20.72 14.57
CA ASP A 96 -32.91 21.64 15.40
C ASP A 96 -31.97 22.58 16.18
N GLU A 97 -32.50 23.30 17.17
CA GLU A 97 -31.72 24.24 18.01
C GLU A 97 -30.59 23.56 18.79
N ASN A 98 -30.71 22.26 19.09
CA ASN A 98 -29.71 21.48 19.83
C ASN A 98 -28.77 20.70 18.88
N VAL A 99 -29.22 20.39 17.66
CA VAL A 99 -28.47 19.65 16.65
C VAL A 99 -28.05 20.59 15.53
N ILE A 100 -26.92 21.27 15.73
CA ILE A 100 -26.37 22.24 14.80
C ILE A 100 -25.95 21.56 13.49
N LYS A 101 -26.53 22.04 12.39
CA LYS A 101 -26.23 21.66 11.02
C LYS A 101 -24.95 22.36 10.53
N VAL A 102 -23.98 21.59 10.06
CA VAL A 102 -22.68 22.07 9.56
C VAL A 102 -22.38 21.52 8.17
N ARG A 103 -21.56 22.24 7.41
CA ARG A 103 -21.13 21.88 6.06
C ARG A 103 -19.80 21.11 6.13
N ASP A 104 -19.85 19.80 5.90
CA ASP A 104 -18.63 19.00 5.72
C ASP A 104 -18.08 19.23 4.30
N HIS A 105 -16.75 19.34 4.18
CA HIS A 105 -16.08 19.56 2.91
C HIS A 105 -14.67 18.97 2.93
N ALA A 106 -14.16 18.62 1.75
CA ALA A 106 -12.79 18.14 1.63
C ALA A 106 -11.81 19.31 1.66
N HIS A 107 -10.80 19.21 2.54
CA HIS A 107 -9.72 20.18 2.63
C HIS A 107 -8.60 19.91 1.61
N HIS A 108 -8.49 18.68 1.12
CA HIS A 108 -7.42 18.26 0.21
C HIS A 108 -7.95 17.27 -0.82
N GLY A 109 -7.12 16.99 -1.84
CA GLY A 109 -7.32 15.81 -2.68
C GLY A 109 -8.52 15.86 -3.65
N ILE A 110 -9.10 17.03 -3.89
CA ILE A 110 -10.06 17.25 -4.96
C ILE A 110 -9.37 17.97 -6.12
N THR A 111 -9.39 17.36 -7.31
CA THR A 111 -8.91 18.01 -8.53
C THR A 111 -9.83 19.19 -8.88
N ARG A 112 -9.32 20.41 -8.73
CA ARG A 112 -9.93 21.63 -9.31
C ARG A 112 -9.84 21.51 -10.83
N ASP A 113 -10.86 20.96 -11.49
CA ASP A 113 -10.93 21.04 -12.95
C ASP A 113 -11.25 22.50 -13.33
N PRO A 114 -10.29 23.28 -13.88
CA PRO A 114 -10.52 24.70 -14.18
C PRO A 114 -11.59 24.91 -15.25
N ARG A 115 -11.99 23.84 -15.94
CA ARG A 115 -13.03 23.85 -16.98
C ARG A 115 -14.43 23.60 -16.40
N LYS A 116 -14.55 23.14 -15.15
CA LYS A 116 -15.83 22.98 -14.46
C LYS A 116 -16.17 24.25 -13.71
N LYS A 117 -17.07 25.06 -14.28
CA LYS A 117 -17.61 26.25 -13.61
C LYS A 117 -18.35 25.93 -12.31
N ASP A 118 -18.90 24.72 -12.21
CA ASP A 118 -19.76 24.31 -11.09
C ASP A 118 -18.96 23.53 -10.02
N TYR A 119 -17.69 23.87 -9.81
CA TYR A 119 -16.83 23.21 -8.84
C TYR A 119 -17.32 23.47 -7.40
N THR A 120 -17.33 22.41 -6.59
CA THR A 120 -17.60 22.45 -5.14
C THR A 120 -16.75 21.40 -4.45
N ASN A 121 -16.24 21.71 -3.25
CA ASN A 121 -15.58 20.74 -2.37
C ASN A 121 -16.47 20.30 -1.19
N TYR A 122 -17.73 20.75 -1.18
CA TYR A 122 -18.75 20.30 -0.24
C TYR A 122 -19.02 18.80 -0.38
N ARG A 123 -19.18 18.13 0.76
CA ARG A 123 -19.47 16.70 0.84
C ARG A 123 -20.88 16.45 1.33
N LEU A 124 -21.19 16.87 2.56
CA LEU A 124 -22.43 16.48 3.27
C LEU A 124 -22.90 17.54 4.27
N ALA A 125 -24.19 17.50 4.59
CA ALA A 125 -24.82 18.22 5.69
C ALA A 125 -24.83 17.33 6.94
N LEU A 126 -23.97 17.65 7.90
CA LEU A 126 -23.77 16.84 9.10
C LEU A 126 -24.15 17.59 10.36
N CYS A 127 -24.39 16.85 11.45
CA CYS A 127 -24.38 17.47 12.77
C CYS A 127 -22.93 17.68 13.23
N GLN A 128 -22.69 18.69 14.07
CA GLN A 128 -21.35 19.02 14.56
C GLN A 128 -20.58 17.81 15.12
N ARG A 129 -21.27 16.93 15.86
CA ARG A 129 -20.69 15.69 16.43
C ARG A 129 -20.17 14.74 15.34
N CYS A 130 -20.98 14.48 14.31
CA CYS A 130 -20.58 13.61 13.21
C CYS A 130 -19.44 14.22 12.40
N ASN A 131 -19.51 15.52 12.11
CA ASN A 131 -18.46 16.23 11.39
C ASN A 131 -17.10 16.13 12.10
N LEU A 132 -17.06 16.33 13.42
CA LEU A 132 -15.83 16.20 14.21
C LEU A 132 -15.32 14.75 14.29
N SER A 133 -16.20 13.77 14.16
CA SER A 133 -15.85 12.34 14.19
C SER A 133 -15.26 11.87 12.85
N LEU A 134 -15.53 12.57 11.75
CA LEU A 134 -14.94 12.32 10.43
C LEU A 134 -13.60 13.03 10.24
N LYS A 135 -13.03 13.62 11.29
CA LYS A 135 -11.76 14.31 11.21
C LYS A 135 -10.68 13.37 10.70
N GLU A 136 -9.94 13.83 9.71
CA GLU A 136 -8.84 13.09 9.11
C GLU A 136 -7.74 12.79 10.16
N PRO A 137 -7.04 11.65 10.03
CA PRO A 137 -5.94 11.32 10.92
C PRO A 137 -4.90 12.44 10.94
N SER A 138 -4.38 12.76 12.12
CA SER A 138 -3.31 13.76 12.25
C SER A 138 -1.93 13.23 11.86
N TYR A 139 -1.86 12.10 11.16
CA TYR A 139 -0.63 11.39 10.81
C TYR A 139 -0.71 10.86 9.38
N ILE A 140 0.44 10.65 8.75
CA ILE A 140 0.58 10.09 7.41
C ILE A 140 0.55 8.56 7.50
N PRO A 141 -0.45 7.87 6.95
CA PRO A 141 -0.48 6.42 6.93
C PRO A 141 0.52 5.88 5.91
N VAL A 142 1.43 5.01 6.35
CA VAL A 142 2.32 4.23 5.48
C VAL A 142 1.84 2.79 5.50
N LEU A 143 1.28 2.32 4.39
CA LEU A 143 0.85 0.94 4.26
C LEU A 143 2.04 0.10 3.82
N PHE A 144 2.43 -0.88 4.62
CA PHE A 144 3.55 -1.76 4.29
C PHE A 144 3.17 -3.22 4.53
N HIS A 145 3.69 -4.09 3.68
CA HIS A 145 3.57 -5.53 3.83
C HIS A 145 4.88 -6.03 4.41
N ASN A 146 4.84 -6.58 5.61
CA ASN A 146 6.01 -7.19 6.20
C ASN A 146 5.70 -8.65 6.52
N ASP A 147 6.30 -9.55 5.75
CA ASP A 147 6.12 -10.98 5.97
C ASP A 147 6.77 -11.47 7.27
N LYS A 148 7.65 -10.67 7.92
CA LYS A 148 8.25 -10.98 9.25
C LYS A 148 8.60 -9.73 10.06
N PRO A 149 8.42 -9.74 11.40
CA PRO A 149 8.63 -8.56 12.25
C PRO A 149 10.06 -7.98 12.13
N ILE A 150 10.14 -6.67 11.86
CA ILE A 150 11.38 -5.88 12.01
C ILE A 150 11.84 -6.02 13.46
N SER A 151 13.13 -6.32 13.67
CA SER A 151 13.76 -6.39 14.99
C SER A 151 13.84 -4.99 15.62
N CYS A 152 12.74 -4.50 16.19
CA CYS A 152 12.72 -3.39 17.12
C CYS A 152 12.46 -3.93 18.54
N ILE A 153 13.20 -3.39 19.52
CA ILE A 153 13.26 -3.94 20.89
C ILE A 153 11.83 -3.93 21.50
N PRO A 154 11.26 -5.10 21.80
CA PRO A 154 9.85 -5.26 22.13
C PRO A 154 9.54 -4.95 23.60
N ASN A 155 8.33 -4.46 23.87
CA ASN A 155 7.76 -4.46 25.23
C ASN A 155 6.89 -5.73 25.48
N ASN A 156 6.39 -6.43 24.44
CA ASN A 156 5.90 -7.83 24.45
C ASN A 156 5.68 -8.39 23.01
N MET A 157 5.34 -9.69 22.87
CA MET A 157 5.99 -10.59 21.90
C MET A 157 5.19 -11.16 20.70
N GLU A 158 3.99 -10.71 20.31
CA GLU A 158 3.26 -11.49 19.26
C GLU A 158 2.52 -10.83 18.10
N LYS A 159 2.33 -9.51 17.96
CA LYS A 159 1.83 -8.90 16.70
C LYS A 159 1.82 -7.38 16.81
N TYR A 160 2.55 -6.69 15.94
CA TYR A 160 2.45 -5.23 15.85
C TYR A 160 1.46 -4.85 14.76
N VAL A 161 0.37 -4.16 15.13
CA VAL A 161 -0.59 -3.61 14.17
C VAL A 161 -0.04 -2.34 13.51
N SER A 162 0.78 -1.57 14.25
CA SER A 162 1.36 -0.33 13.72
C SER A 162 2.66 0.09 14.43
N LEU A 163 3.55 0.76 13.69
CA LEU A 163 4.74 1.45 14.20
C LEU A 163 4.62 2.95 13.86
N THR A 164 4.98 3.84 14.78
CA THR A 164 4.95 5.31 14.54
C THR A 164 6.36 5.88 14.59
N ILE A 165 6.75 6.64 13.56
CA ILE A 165 8.05 7.33 13.47
C ILE A 165 7.81 8.73 12.91
N GLY A 166 8.05 9.77 13.71
CA GLY A 166 7.67 11.15 13.34
C GLY A 166 6.15 11.27 13.18
N ASN A 167 5.70 11.97 12.14
CA ASN A 167 4.28 12.07 11.78
C ASN A 167 3.78 10.88 10.94
N ARG A 168 4.59 9.84 10.71
CA ARG A 168 4.20 8.66 9.93
C ARG A 168 3.77 7.52 10.84
N ARG A 169 2.70 6.84 10.43
CA ARG A 169 2.26 5.58 11.05
C ARG A 169 2.28 4.46 10.03
N PHE A 170 3.20 3.53 10.22
CA PHE A 170 3.36 2.31 9.46
C PHE A 170 2.30 1.31 9.92
N LEU A 171 1.41 0.90 9.02
CA LEU A 171 0.34 -0.06 9.27
C LEU A 171 0.69 -1.37 8.57
N ASP A 172 0.76 -2.47 9.34
CA ASP A 172 1.00 -3.81 8.78
C ASP A 172 -0.27 -4.29 8.10
N THR A 173 -0.31 -4.22 6.77
CA THR A 173 -1.47 -4.63 5.98
C THR A 173 -1.77 -6.11 6.15
N CYS A 174 -0.77 -6.97 6.43
CA CYS A 174 -0.98 -8.40 6.61
C CYS A 174 -1.90 -8.72 7.79
N GLN A 175 -2.00 -7.86 8.81
CA GLN A 175 -2.96 -8.03 9.91
C GLN A 175 -4.41 -7.80 9.49
N PHE A 176 -4.64 -7.09 8.38
CA PHE A 176 -5.98 -6.75 7.88
C PHE A 176 -6.44 -7.66 6.73
N LEU A 177 -5.56 -8.53 6.23
CA LEU A 177 -5.87 -9.45 5.14
C LEU A 177 -6.34 -10.81 5.68
N ASN A 178 -7.55 -11.22 5.28
CA ASN A 178 -8.15 -12.49 5.72
C ASN A 178 -7.69 -13.71 4.90
N SER A 179 -6.86 -13.52 3.88
CA SER A 179 -6.40 -14.57 2.98
C SER A 179 -5.06 -14.21 2.34
N SER A 180 -4.48 -15.17 1.61
CA SER A 180 -3.23 -14.95 0.88
C SER A 180 -3.38 -13.88 -0.21
N LEU A 181 -2.29 -13.16 -0.52
CA LEU A 181 -2.28 -12.18 -1.60
C LEU A 181 -2.70 -12.78 -2.95
N ASP A 182 -2.32 -14.02 -3.25
CA ASP A 182 -2.73 -14.72 -4.48
C ASP A 182 -4.25 -14.92 -4.55
N THR A 183 -4.88 -15.31 -3.45
CA THR A 183 -6.34 -15.43 -3.36
C THR A 183 -7.02 -14.08 -3.54
N LEU A 184 -6.50 -13.03 -2.88
CA LEU A 184 -7.07 -11.69 -2.95
C LEU A 184 -6.98 -11.10 -4.36
N VAL A 185 -5.83 -11.23 -5.03
CA VAL A 185 -5.65 -10.75 -6.40
C VAL A 185 -6.56 -11.51 -7.36
N LYS A 186 -6.70 -12.84 -7.22
CA LYS A 186 -7.62 -13.64 -8.03
C LYS A 186 -9.06 -13.16 -7.87
N ASN A 187 -9.55 -12.99 -6.65
CA ASN A 187 -10.91 -12.53 -6.39
C ASN A 187 -11.15 -11.14 -7.00
N LEU A 188 -10.25 -10.18 -6.73
CA LEU A 188 -10.36 -8.83 -7.27
C LEU A 188 -10.28 -8.80 -8.81
N SER A 189 -9.48 -9.68 -9.42
CA SER A 189 -9.38 -9.77 -10.88
C SER A 189 -10.68 -10.25 -11.54
N GLN A 190 -11.51 -11.01 -10.82
CA GLN A 190 -12.83 -11.46 -11.29
C GLN A 190 -13.87 -10.34 -11.23
N GLU A 191 -13.81 -9.47 -10.22
CA GLU A 191 -14.70 -8.31 -10.06
C GLU A 191 -14.43 -7.21 -11.09
N GLY A 192 -13.27 -7.27 -11.73
CA GLY A 192 -12.92 -6.46 -12.87
C GLY A 192 -11.70 -5.59 -12.62
N PRO A 193 -11.17 -4.99 -13.68
CA PRO A 193 -9.82 -4.43 -13.65
C PRO A 193 -9.81 -2.99 -13.10
N THR A 194 -10.94 -2.49 -12.58
CA THR A 194 -11.12 -1.17 -11.94
C THR A 194 -10.46 -1.10 -10.56
N HIS A 195 -10.35 -2.23 -9.86
CA HIS A 195 -9.70 -2.33 -8.55
C HIS A 195 -8.17 -2.17 -8.60
N PHE A 196 -7.58 -2.23 -9.80
CA PHE A 196 -6.14 -2.16 -10.05
C PHE A 196 -5.70 -0.83 -10.68
N ARG A 197 -6.28 0.31 -10.23
CA ARG A 197 -6.04 1.64 -10.83
C ARG A 197 -4.55 1.98 -10.97
N GLN A 198 -3.78 1.87 -9.89
CA GLN A 198 -2.35 2.23 -9.91
C GLN A 198 -1.53 1.24 -10.74
N PHE A 199 -1.83 -0.04 -10.61
CA PHE A 199 -1.19 -1.08 -11.39
C PHE A 199 -1.41 -0.89 -12.89
N LYS A 200 -2.61 -0.51 -13.34
CA LYS A 200 -2.89 -0.19 -14.74
C LYS A 200 -2.16 1.04 -15.26
N LYS A 201 -1.96 2.05 -14.42
CA LYS A 201 -1.18 3.24 -14.79
C LYS A 201 0.28 2.85 -15.09
N ALA A 202 0.85 1.97 -14.27
CA ALA A 202 2.21 1.46 -14.48
C ALA A 202 2.30 0.45 -15.63
N PHE A 203 1.26 -0.38 -15.82
CA PHE A 203 1.21 -1.45 -16.81
C PHE A 203 -0.04 -1.32 -17.69
N PRO A 204 -0.05 -0.40 -18.67
CA PRO A 204 -1.23 -0.13 -19.49
C PRO A 204 -1.56 -1.26 -20.48
N SER A 205 -0.59 -2.11 -20.81
CA SER A 205 -0.84 -3.28 -21.68
C SER A 205 -1.67 -4.33 -20.94
N GLU A 206 -2.83 -4.66 -21.49
CA GLU A 206 -3.71 -5.68 -20.90
C GLU A 206 -3.05 -7.06 -20.82
N ASP A 207 -2.23 -7.41 -21.80
CA ASP A 207 -1.58 -8.72 -21.84
C ASP A 207 -0.52 -8.81 -20.75
N ILE A 208 0.28 -7.75 -20.58
CA ILE A 208 1.26 -7.64 -19.50
C ILE A 208 0.55 -7.62 -18.13
N ALA A 209 -0.54 -6.87 -18.00
CA ALA A 209 -1.34 -6.80 -16.78
C ALA A 209 -1.94 -8.15 -16.38
N LYS A 210 -2.54 -8.89 -17.32
CA LYS A 210 -3.10 -10.25 -17.09
C LYS A 210 -2.03 -11.23 -16.62
N LEU A 211 -0.81 -11.07 -17.11
CA LEU A 211 0.33 -11.89 -16.69
C LEU A 211 0.81 -11.49 -15.29
N LEU A 212 0.92 -10.19 -14.99
CA LEU A 212 1.43 -9.65 -13.73
C LEU A 212 0.46 -9.77 -12.54
N LEU A 213 -0.86 -9.87 -12.77
CA LEU A 213 -1.88 -10.12 -11.74
C LEU A 213 -1.95 -11.59 -11.26
N ARG A 214 -0.83 -12.31 -11.34
CA ARG A 214 -0.73 -13.71 -10.90
C ARG A 214 0.48 -13.82 -9.99
N LYS A 215 0.44 -14.79 -9.07
CA LYS A 215 1.63 -15.13 -8.27
C LYS A 215 2.79 -15.46 -9.22
N ASN A 216 3.91 -14.77 -9.01
CA ASN A 216 5.13 -14.94 -9.79
C ASN A 216 6.05 -15.92 -9.07
N GLU A 217 6.79 -16.69 -9.87
CA GLU A 217 7.88 -17.50 -9.35
C GLU A 217 9.14 -16.66 -9.29
N TYR A 218 9.87 -16.81 -8.20
CA TYR A 218 11.12 -16.11 -7.95
C TYR A 218 12.18 -17.11 -7.53
N CYS A 219 13.38 -16.97 -8.07
CA CYS A 219 14.50 -17.87 -7.83
C CYS A 219 15.21 -17.54 -6.51
N TYR A 220 14.50 -17.73 -5.39
CA TYR A 220 15.00 -17.36 -4.05
C TYR A 220 16.36 -17.98 -3.72
N ASP A 221 16.59 -19.23 -4.11
CA ASP A 221 17.86 -19.93 -3.85
C ASP A 221 19.01 -19.49 -4.77
N TYR A 222 18.69 -18.93 -5.94
CA TYR A 222 19.68 -18.41 -6.88
C TYR A 222 20.12 -16.99 -6.53
N VAL A 223 19.20 -16.17 -6.04
CA VAL A 223 19.48 -14.78 -5.67
C VAL A 223 20.01 -14.75 -4.23
N ASP A 224 21.25 -15.22 -4.08
CA ASP A 224 21.94 -15.36 -2.80
C ASP A 224 22.91 -14.21 -2.51
N CYS A 225 23.22 -13.37 -3.50
CA CYS A 225 24.05 -12.19 -3.35
C CYS A 225 23.58 -11.01 -4.22
N GLU A 226 24.12 -9.81 -3.93
CA GLU A 226 23.74 -8.58 -4.62
C GLU A 226 24.11 -8.60 -6.11
N GLU A 227 25.23 -9.23 -6.46
CA GLU A 227 25.66 -9.33 -7.86
C GLU A 227 24.60 -10.00 -8.73
N ARG A 228 23.87 -11.00 -8.18
CA ARG A 228 22.76 -11.67 -8.88
C ARG A 228 21.58 -10.73 -9.15
N LEU A 229 21.36 -9.72 -8.31
CA LEU A 229 20.33 -8.71 -8.53
C LEU A 229 20.67 -7.73 -9.66
N GLN A 230 21.95 -7.63 -10.03
CA GLN A 230 22.44 -6.77 -11.11
C GLN A 230 22.56 -7.51 -12.45
N GLU A 231 22.34 -8.83 -12.46
CA GLU A 231 22.34 -9.61 -13.68
C GLU A 231 21.22 -9.18 -14.63
N ARG A 232 21.56 -9.05 -15.91
CA ARG A 232 20.61 -8.70 -16.97
C ARG A 232 20.13 -9.91 -17.75
N GLN A 233 20.59 -11.10 -17.37
CA GLN A 233 20.24 -12.36 -18.00
C GLN A 233 19.45 -13.19 -17.02
N LEU A 234 18.53 -13.99 -17.56
CA LEU A 234 17.68 -14.85 -16.73
C LEU A 234 18.48 -16.05 -16.23
N PRO A 235 18.29 -16.46 -14.97
CA PRO A 235 18.83 -17.72 -14.47
C PRO A 235 18.28 -18.90 -15.26
N SER A 236 19.00 -20.03 -15.22
CA SER A 236 18.54 -21.25 -15.85
C SER A 236 17.25 -21.78 -15.19
N LYS A 237 16.53 -22.67 -15.86
CA LYS A 237 15.30 -23.27 -15.33
C LYS A 237 15.51 -23.96 -13.98
N GLU A 238 16.67 -24.58 -13.80
CA GLU A 238 17.05 -25.31 -12.60
C GLU A 238 17.22 -24.37 -11.40
N ALA A 239 17.64 -23.12 -11.64
CA ALA A 239 17.83 -22.11 -10.61
C ALA A 239 16.50 -21.56 -10.03
N PHE A 240 15.36 -21.90 -10.63
CA PHE A 240 14.04 -21.60 -10.08
C PHE A 240 13.55 -22.66 -9.08
N HIS A 241 14.28 -23.76 -8.87
CA HIS A 241 13.93 -24.73 -7.82
C HIS A 241 13.92 -24.04 -6.45
N ASN A 242 12.86 -24.25 -5.67
CA ASN A 242 12.72 -23.71 -4.32
C ASN A 242 12.89 -24.84 -3.31
N ARG A 243 14.01 -24.85 -2.60
CA ARG A 243 14.37 -25.86 -1.60
C ARG A 243 13.40 -25.90 -0.40
N LEU A 244 12.65 -24.82 -0.15
CA LEU A 244 11.66 -24.76 0.94
C LEU A 244 10.39 -25.56 0.63
N THR A 245 10.01 -25.67 -0.64
CA THR A 245 8.80 -26.42 -1.06
C THR A 245 9.15 -27.73 -1.75
N ASP A 246 10.40 -27.89 -2.22
CA ASP A 246 10.88 -29.02 -3.04
C ASP A 246 9.98 -29.34 -4.24
N GLU A 247 9.29 -28.32 -4.77
CA GLU A 247 8.37 -28.46 -5.88
C GLU A 247 9.06 -28.06 -7.20
N PRO A 248 8.93 -28.86 -8.28
CA PRO A 248 9.41 -28.46 -9.59
C PRO A 248 8.55 -27.32 -10.15
N ILE A 249 9.19 -26.29 -10.73
CA ILE A 249 8.45 -25.20 -11.34
C ILE A 249 7.91 -25.63 -12.71
N SER A 250 6.60 -25.43 -12.91
CA SER A 250 5.98 -25.68 -14.22
C SER A 250 6.51 -24.73 -15.30
N GLU A 251 6.72 -25.24 -16.52
CA GLU A 251 7.27 -24.48 -17.65
C GLU A 251 6.47 -23.22 -17.97
N ILE A 252 5.15 -23.27 -17.82
CA ILE A 252 4.27 -22.12 -18.04
C ILE A 252 4.62 -20.97 -17.09
N ARG A 253 4.94 -21.25 -15.81
CA ARG A 253 5.30 -20.21 -14.83
C ARG A 253 6.66 -19.59 -15.12
N ILE A 254 7.60 -20.39 -15.62
CA ILE A 254 8.90 -19.90 -16.09
C ILE A 254 8.69 -19.01 -17.30
N ILE A 255 8.01 -19.47 -18.37
CA ILE A 255 7.76 -18.69 -19.58
C ILE A 255 7.07 -17.35 -19.27
N ILE A 256 6.08 -17.35 -18.38
CA ILE A 256 5.42 -16.12 -17.93
C ILE A 256 6.40 -15.16 -17.24
N THR A 257 7.35 -15.68 -16.46
CA THR A 257 8.40 -14.90 -15.83
C THR A 257 9.40 -14.38 -16.86
N LEU A 258 9.82 -15.21 -17.84
CA LEU A 258 10.74 -14.83 -18.91
C LEU A 258 10.17 -13.70 -19.81
N LEU A 259 8.91 -13.84 -20.25
CA LEU A 259 8.22 -12.85 -21.09
C LEU A 259 8.10 -11.47 -20.40
N LYS A 260 8.10 -11.41 -19.06
CA LYS A 260 7.96 -10.18 -18.28
C LYS A 260 9.26 -9.38 -18.18
N PHE A 261 10.42 -10.03 -18.24
CA PHE A 261 11.72 -9.35 -18.23
C PHE A 261 12.14 -8.82 -19.60
N GLY A 262 11.24 -8.87 -20.60
CA GLY A 262 11.49 -8.31 -21.94
C GLY A 262 12.50 -9.11 -22.77
N ILE A 263 12.71 -10.39 -22.43
CA ILE A 263 13.59 -11.29 -23.16
C ILE A 263 12.69 -12.20 -24.00
N PRO A 264 12.85 -12.22 -25.34
CA PRO A 264 12.01 -12.99 -26.25
C PRO A 264 12.05 -14.50 -26.01
#